data_AF-A0A9D1GHU8-F1
#
_entry.id   AF-A0A9D1GHU8-F1
#
_cell.length_a   1.000
_cell.length_b   1.000
_cell.length_c   1.000
_cell.angle_alpha   90.00
_cell.angle_beta   90.00
_cell.angle_gamma   90.00
#
_symmetry.space_group_name_H-M   'P 1'
#
loop_
_entity.id
_entity.type
_entity.pdbx_description
1 polymer ?
#
loop_
_entity_poly.entity_id
_entity_poly.type
_entity_poly.pdbx_seq_one_letter_code
_entity_poly.pdbx_strand_id
1 'polypeptide(L)'
;HDGRRGFIYHTAVCAEYQGRGIGKNLVERAMDALEQEGIHKTALVVFKRNVSGNGFWEKIGFESRDDLVYRNRAIHEIERMDT
;
A
#
# COMPACT_ATOMS: atom_id res chain seq x y z
N HIS A 1 -4.46 6.13 12.03
CA HIS A 1 -3.15 5.69 12.56
C HIS A 1 -3.29 5.48 14.06
N ASP A 2 -2.63 4.49 14.63
CA ASP A 2 -2.55 4.27 16.09
C ASP A 2 -1.56 5.25 16.79
N GLY A 3 -1.20 6.33 16.08
CA GLY A 3 -0.15 7.29 16.45
C GLY A 3 1.27 6.82 16.13
N ARG A 4 1.47 5.58 15.65
CA ARG A 4 2.82 5.03 15.36
C ARG A 4 3.05 4.70 13.90
N ARG A 5 2.01 4.23 13.19
CA ARG A 5 2.12 3.81 11.79
C ARG A 5 0.87 4.14 10.96
N GLY A 6 1.08 4.61 9.74
CA GLY A 6 0.07 4.73 8.69
C GLY A 6 -0.09 3.42 7.92
N PHE A 7 -1.31 3.14 7.42
CA PHE A 7 -1.56 2.00 6.57
C PHE A 7 -2.26 2.42 5.28
N ILE A 8 -1.72 1.99 4.15
CA ILE A 8 -2.40 2.10 2.86
C ILE A 8 -3.14 0.78 2.63
N TYR A 9 -4.47 0.81 2.77
CA TYR A 9 -5.31 -0.39 2.62
C TYR A 9 -5.65 -0.68 1.16
N HIS A 10 -6.10 0.33 0.44
CA HIS A 10 -6.41 0.24 -0.99
C HIS A 10 -5.85 1.46 -1.71
N THR A 11 -5.27 1.22 -2.87
CA THR A 11 -4.82 2.26 -3.78
C THR A 11 -5.01 1.73 -5.19
N ALA A 12 -5.68 2.53 -6.03
CA ALA A 12 -5.95 2.18 -7.40
C ALA A 12 -5.92 3.44 -8.25
N VAL A 13 -5.50 3.27 -9.50
CA VAL A 13 -5.64 4.27 -10.55
C VAL A 13 -6.37 3.58 -11.70
N CYS A 14 -7.42 4.21 -12.21
CA CYS A 14 -8.16 3.71 -13.37
C CYS A 14 -7.19 3.41 -14.53
N ALA A 15 -7.37 2.27 -15.21
CA ALA A 15 -6.42 1.75 -16.21
C ALA A 15 -6.05 2.78 -17.28
N GLU A 16 -7.01 3.55 -17.77
CA GLU A 16 -6.83 4.59 -18.80
C GLU A 16 -5.92 5.75 -18.35
N TYR A 17 -5.71 5.90 -17.04
CA TYR A 17 -4.96 6.97 -16.41
C TYR A 17 -3.65 6.49 -15.77
N GLN A 18 -3.33 5.19 -15.87
CA GLN A 18 -2.07 4.63 -15.40
C GLN A 18 -0.89 5.15 -16.25
N GLY A 19 0.32 5.08 -15.69
CA GLY A 19 1.55 5.58 -16.35
C GLY A 19 1.71 7.11 -16.36
N ARG A 20 0.76 7.86 -15.80
CA ARG A 20 0.79 9.34 -15.76
C ARG A 20 1.30 9.93 -14.45
N GLY A 21 1.89 9.12 -13.58
CA GLY A 21 2.39 9.55 -12.26
C GLY A 21 1.33 9.79 -11.18
N ILE A 22 0.04 9.57 -11.47
CA ILE A 22 -1.06 9.84 -10.52
C ILE A 22 -0.92 9.03 -9.23
N GLY A 23 -0.65 7.74 -9.34
CA GLY A 23 -0.49 6.87 -8.17
C GLY A 23 0.67 7.32 -7.27
N LYS A 24 1.80 7.72 -7.88
CA LYS A 24 2.95 8.26 -7.15
C LYS A 24 2.57 9.55 -6.41
N ASN A 25 1.97 10.51 -7.11
CA ASN A 25 1.56 11.79 -6.52
C ASN A 25 0.56 11.60 -5.37
N LEU A 26 -0.36 10.64 -5.49
CA LEU A 26 -1.32 10.31 -4.45
C LEU A 26 -0.61 9.77 -3.19
N VAL A 27 0.33 8.84 -3.36
CA VAL A 27 1.08 8.25 -2.24
C VAL A 27 1.98 9.29 -1.57
N GLU A 28 2.68 10.13 -2.34
CA GLU A 28 3.55 11.17 -1.79
C GLU A 28 2.77 12.17 -0.93
N ARG A 29 1.61 12.64 -1.40
CA ARG A 29 0.72 13.50 -0.60
C ARG A 29 0.24 12.83 0.68
N ALA A 30 -0.02 11.52 0.64
CA ALA A 30 -0.36 10.78 1.85
C ALA A 30 0.85 10.68 2.81
N MET A 31 2.08 10.57 2.30
CA MET A 31 3.29 10.53 3.13
C MET A 31 3.52 11.88 3.81
N ASP A 32 3.40 12.99 3.06
CA ASP A 32 3.53 14.35 3.60
C ASP A 32 2.52 14.59 4.74
N ALA A 33 1.27 14.17 4.54
CA ALA A 33 0.22 14.30 5.56
C ALA A 33 0.53 13.46 6.81
N LEU A 34 1.01 12.22 6.64
CA LEU A 34 1.39 11.37 7.77
C LEU A 34 2.59 11.95 8.54
N GLU A 35 3.57 12.51 7.84
CA GLU A 35 4.72 13.16 8.46
C GLU A 35 4.30 14.36 9.32
N GLN A 36 3.37 15.20 8.82
CA GLN A 36 2.83 16.34 9.57
C GLN A 36 2.10 15.93 10.85
N GLU A 37 1.50 14.73 10.86
CA GLU A 37 0.86 14.13 12.04
C GLU A 37 1.86 13.42 12.97
N GLY A 38 3.18 13.52 12.70
CA GLY A 38 4.23 12.89 13.51
C GLY A 38 4.36 11.38 13.31
N ILE A 39 3.89 10.86 12.19
CA ILE A 39 3.93 9.42 11.89
C ILE A 39 5.12 9.12 11.00
N HIS A 40 6.06 8.33 11.53
CA HIS A 40 7.34 8.08 10.88
C HIS A 40 7.38 6.80 10.03
N LYS A 41 6.26 6.09 9.90
CA LYS A 41 6.23 4.82 9.16
C LYS A 41 4.88 4.56 8.51
N THR A 42 4.93 4.03 7.30
CA THR A 42 3.76 3.52 6.57
C THR A 42 3.96 2.04 6.23
N ALA A 43 2.88 1.26 6.22
CA ALA A 43 2.89 -0.11 5.73
C ALA A 43 1.72 -0.38 4.78
N LEU A 44 1.89 -1.40 3.95
CA LEU A 44 0.87 -1.92 3.04
C LEU A 44 1.12 -3.42 2.84
N VAL A 45 0.12 -4.10 2.29
CA VAL A 45 0.24 -5.48 1.83
C VAL A 45 -0.17 -5.51 0.36
N VAL A 46 0.68 -6.12 -0.46
CA VAL A 46 0.41 -6.37 -1.88
C VAL A 46 0.53 -7.86 -2.14
N PHE A 47 -0.34 -8.40 -2.99
CA PHE A 47 -0.24 -9.81 -3.37
C PHE A 47 1.09 -10.07 -4.08
N LYS A 48 1.79 -11.13 -3.69
CA LYS A 48 3.07 -11.54 -4.31
C LYS A 48 2.99 -11.72 -5.83
N ARG A 49 1.82 -12.13 -6.34
CA ARG A 49 1.57 -12.31 -7.78
C ARG A 49 1.35 -11.00 -8.56
N ASN A 50 1.09 -9.89 -7.87
CA ASN A 50 0.84 -8.60 -8.52
C ASN A 50 2.17 -7.93 -8.88
N VAL A 51 2.79 -8.39 -9.97
CA VAL A 51 4.13 -7.93 -10.40
C VAL A 51 4.16 -6.41 -10.63
N SER A 52 3.13 -5.85 -11.28
CA SER A 52 3.04 -4.41 -11.54
C SER A 52 2.95 -3.60 -10.24
N GLY A 53 2.09 -4.03 -9.30
CA GLY A 53 1.94 -3.39 -8.00
C GLY A 53 3.21 -3.45 -7.17
N ASN A 54 3.87 -4.61 -7.09
CA ASN A 54 5.15 -4.73 -6.36
C ASN A 54 6.21 -3.80 -6.96
N GLY A 55 6.37 -3.77 -8.29
CA GLY A 55 7.30 -2.87 -8.95
C GLY A 55 6.95 -1.38 -8.79
N PHE A 56 5.68 -1.03 -8.65
CA PHE A 56 5.26 0.33 -8.32
C PHE A 56 5.73 0.73 -6.92
N TRP A 57 5.45 -0.09 -5.90
CA TRP A 57 5.79 0.21 -4.51
C TRP A 57 7.31 0.32 -4.31
N GLU A 58 8.08 -0.61 -4.89
CA GLU A 58 9.55 -0.58 -4.85
C GLU A 58 10.10 0.72 -5.46
N LYS A 59 9.59 1.12 -6.64
CA LYS A 59 10.02 2.36 -7.32
C LYS A 59 9.79 3.64 -6.53
N ILE A 60 8.84 3.64 -5.59
CA ILE A 60 8.53 4.80 -4.75
C ILE A 60 9.04 4.65 -3.32
N GLY A 61 9.98 3.72 -3.08
CA GLY A 61 10.76 3.63 -1.84
C GLY A 61 10.16 2.73 -0.76
N PHE A 62 9.14 1.92 -1.07
CA PHE A 62 8.70 0.88 -0.15
C PHE A 62 9.59 -0.36 -0.28
N GLU A 63 9.91 -0.98 0.86
CA GLU A 63 10.77 -2.15 0.95
C GLU A 63 9.99 -3.39 1.38
N SER A 64 10.41 -4.55 0.87
CA SER A 64 9.93 -5.86 1.32
C SER A 64 10.42 -6.17 2.74
N ARG A 65 9.61 -6.91 3.51
CA ARG A 65 9.91 -7.31 4.88
C ARG A 65 9.88 -8.82 5.02
N ASP A 66 11.02 -9.44 4.74
CA ASP A 66 11.19 -10.89 4.78
C ASP A 66 11.23 -11.47 6.20
N ASP A 67 11.38 -10.60 7.21
CA ASP A 67 11.34 -10.93 8.62
C ASP A 67 9.91 -11.03 9.20
N LEU A 68 8.88 -10.73 8.41
CA LEU A 68 7.49 -10.69 8.86
C LEU A 68 6.67 -11.88 8.37
N VAL A 69 5.80 -12.39 9.24
CA VAL A 69 4.76 -13.37 8.89
C VAL A 69 3.40 -12.68 8.88
N TYR A 70 2.77 -12.56 7.71
CA TYR A 70 1.39 -12.08 7.60
C TYR A 70 0.42 -13.13 8.15
N ARG A 71 -0.42 -12.73 9.11
CA ARG A 71 -1.45 -13.58 9.72
C ARG A 71 -2.79 -12.85 9.66
N ASN A 72 -3.83 -13.56 9.21
CA ASN A 72 -5.20 -13.07 9.27
C ASN A 72 -6.14 -14.21 9.70
N ARG A 73 -7.33 -13.83 10.18
CA ARG A 73 -8.42 -14.75 10.50
C ARG A 73 -9.69 -14.16 9.93
N ALA A 74 -10.36 -14.90 9.05
CA ALA A 74 -11.69 -14.54 8.60
C ALA A 74 -12.68 -14.70 9.78
N ILE A 75 -13.46 -13.67 10.06
CA ILE A 75 -14.53 -13.71 11.08
C ILE A 75 -15.85 -14.15 10.44
N HIS A 76 -15.98 -13.97 9.12
CA HIS A 76 -17.08 -14.42 8.27
C HIS A 76 -16.54 -14.97 6.95
N GLU A 77 -17.38 -15.65 6.18
CA GLU A 77 -17.04 -16.10 4.82
C GLU A 77 -16.78 -14.88 3.93
N ILE A 78 -15.70 -14.91 3.15
CA ILE A 78 -15.28 -13.81 2.29
C ILE A 78 -15.23 -14.35 0.86
N GLU A 79 -16.13 -13.87 0.00
CA GLU A 79 -15.97 -14.03 -1.45
C GLU A 79 -14.80 -13.15 -1.91
N ARG A 80 -13.74 -13.79 -2.40
CA ARG A 80 -12.58 -13.07 -2.91
C ARG A 80 -12.81 -12.73 -4.38
N MET A 81 -12.92 -11.45 -4.70
CA MET A 81 -12.68 -10.96 -6.05
C MET A 81 -11.17 -10.82 -6.21
N ASP A 82 -10.52 -11.82 -6.81
CA ASP A 82 -9.12 -11.69 -7.20
C ASP A 82 -9.02 -10.59 -8.27
N THR A 83 -8.32 -9.50 -7.91
CA THR A 83 -7.87 -8.45 -8.85
C THR A 83 -6.36 -8.52 -9.00
#